data_AF-A0A976JIM9-F1
#
_entry.id   AF-A0A976JIM9-F1
#
_cell.length_a   1.000
_cell.length_b   1.000
_cell.length_c   1.000
_cell.angle_alpha   90.00
_cell.angle_beta   90.00
_cell.angle_gamma   90.00
#
_symmetry.space_group_name_H-M   'P 1'
#
loop_
_entity.id
_entity.type
_entity.pdbx_description
1 polymer ?
#
loop_
_entity_poly.entity_id
_entity_poly.type
_entity_poly.pdbx_seq_one_letter_code
_entity_poly.pdbx_strand_id
1 'polypeptide(L)'
;MKRNYLFLVLTSLTLLFGCNGDSTNITIPGVKGPYLTLERDFARVDASFDNITIDNDLLMPLPDFEESYLSIKSNGNGGIDFRVGLNWQEILGDDVEVRDPQTLPGGRALPGVPTGALPGVSFTLTNFHNVTIYAGKNFFGIFYPLNLEIDGSIISSRYYLGKKAVGTLSLVGRDSSGENSGFLLLLAIDDTTKKYLKRKYLR
;
A
#
# COMPACT_ATOMS: atom_id res chain seq x y z
N MET A 1 59.20 -4.44 47.41
CA MET A 1 58.52 -3.89 46.22
C MET A 1 57.17 -4.59 46.09
N LYS A 2 56.07 -3.83 46.23
CA LYS A 2 54.68 -4.31 46.15
C LYS A 2 54.32 -4.54 44.68
N ARG A 3 53.74 -5.69 44.33
CA ARG A 3 53.21 -5.94 42.98
C ARG A 3 51.74 -6.32 43.10
N ASN A 4 50.90 -5.39 42.64
CA ASN A 4 49.46 -5.37 42.81
C ASN A 4 48.77 -6.44 41.96
N TYR A 5 47.73 -7.03 42.54
CA TYR A 5 46.77 -7.90 41.88
C TYR A 5 45.91 -7.07 40.92
N LEU A 6 45.98 -7.36 39.62
CA LEU A 6 45.04 -6.82 38.63
C LEU A 6 44.01 -7.92 38.32
N PHE A 7 42.89 -7.86 39.03
CA PHE A 7 41.69 -8.64 38.74
C PHE A 7 41.09 -8.14 37.41
N LEU A 8 41.19 -8.96 36.36
CA LEU A 8 40.53 -8.69 35.08
C LEU A 8 39.10 -9.24 35.16
N VAL A 9 38.14 -8.39 35.52
CA VAL A 9 36.72 -8.74 35.58
C VAL A 9 36.18 -8.83 34.15
N LEU A 10 35.84 -10.06 33.74
CA LEU A 10 35.18 -10.39 32.48
C LEU A 10 33.66 -10.25 32.67
N THR A 11 33.09 -9.12 32.26
CA THR A 11 31.63 -8.91 32.25
C THR A 11 31.15 -8.87 30.80
N SER A 12 30.74 -10.02 30.27
CA SER A 12 30.01 -10.10 29.00
C SER A 12 28.57 -9.63 29.23
N LEU A 13 28.31 -8.35 28.98
CA LEU A 13 26.96 -7.81 29.00
C LEU A 13 26.26 -8.16 27.68
N THR A 14 25.59 -9.30 27.63
CA THR A 14 24.66 -9.64 26.54
C THR A 14 23.40 -8.79 26.68
N LEU A 15 23.37 -7.65 26.00
CA LEU A 15 22.13 -6.89 25.82
C LEU A 15 21.28 -7.60 24.75
N LEU A 16 20.38 -8.47 25.22
CA LEU A 16 19.22 -8.92 24.45
C LEU A 16 18.26 -7.72 24.31
N PHE A 17 18.48 -6.87 23.32
CA PHE A 17 17.42 -5.97 22.84
C PHE A 17 16.41 -6.80 22.04
N GLY A 18 15.53 -7.49 22.76
CA GLY A 18 14.25 -7.92 22.21
C GLY A 18 13.43 -6.68 21.89
N CYS A 19 13.57 -6.16 20.67
CA CYS A 19 12.67 -5.16 20.14
C CYS A 19 11.30 -5.84 19.97
N ASN A 20 10.40 -5.63 20.93
CA ASN A 20 8.97 -5.87 20.73
C ASN A 20 8.52 -4.92 19.62
N GLY A 21 8.69 -5.34 18.37
CA GLY A 21 8.38 -4.54 17.20
C GLY A 21 6.89 -4.27 17.19
N ASP A 22 6.51 -3.03 17.52
CA ASP A 22 5.15 -2.57 17.34
C ASP A 22 4.80 -2.70 15.85
N SER A 23 3.70 -3.38 15.57
CA SER A 23 3.18 -3.59 14.22
C SER A 23 2.50 -2.31 13.72
N THR A 24 3.32 -1.30 13.39
CA THR A 24 2.87 0.00 12.91
C THR A 24 3.13 0.15 11.41
N ASN A 25 2.22 0.83 10.74
CA ASN A 25 2.41 1.22 9.34
C ASN A 25 3.32 2.45 9.28
N ILE A 26 4.17 2.52 8.25
CA ILE A 26 4.96 3.72 7.98
C ILE A 26 4.04 4.90 7.71
N THR A 27 4.45 6.09 8.14
CA THR A 27 3.74 7.35 7.86
C THR A 27 4.18 7.91 6.52
N ILE A 28 3.26 8.58 5.83
CA ILE A 28 3.50 9.23 4.55
C ILE A 28 3.32 10.74 4.77
N PRO A 29 4.34 11.58 4.49
CA PRO A 29 4.20 13.02 4.65
C PRO A 29 3.03 13.59 3.82
N GLY A 30 2.19 14.42 4.44
CA GLY A 30 1.03 15.04 3.78
C GLY A 30 -0.15 14.10 3.52
N VAL A 31 -0.10 12.86 4.01
CA VAL A 31 -1.17 11.87 3.82
C VAL A 31 -1.56 11.22 5.14
N LYS A 32 -2.86 11.18 5.41
CA LYS A 32 -3.45 10.39 6.48
C LYS A 32 -3.94 9.07 5.87
N GLY A 33 -3.28 7.97 6.23
CA GLY A 33 -3.50 6.65 5.64
C GLY A 33 -2.30 6.18 4.80
N PRO A 34 -2.48 5.22 3.88
CA PRO A 34 -3.75 4.58 3.51
C PRO A 34 -4.28 3.63 4.59
N TYR A 35 -5.60 3.64 4.82
CA TYR A 35 -6.30 2.77 5.76
C TYR A 35 -7.14 1.73 5.02
N LEU A 36 -6.86 0.45 5.25
CA LEU A 36 -7.67 -0.65 4.78
C LEU A 36 -8.81 -0.92 5.77
N THR A 37 -10.04 -0.72 5.31
CA THR A 37 -11.26 -1.14 5.98
C THR A 37 -11.85 -2.34 5.24
N LEU A 38 -12.24 -3.37 6.00
CA LEU A 38 -12.89 -4.56 5.47
C LEU A 38 -14.37 -4.50 5.82
N GLU A 39 -15.22 -4.38 4.81
CA GLU A 39 -16.67 -4.32 4.92
C GLU A 39 -17.29 -5.62 4.37
N ARG A 40 -18.60 -5.78 4.52
CA ARG A 40 -19.32 -7.00 4.07
C ARG A 40 -19.04 -7.30 2.60
N ASP A 41 -19.19 -6.28 1.76
CA ASP A 41 -19.14 -6.42 0.30
C ASP A 41 -17.85 -5.86 -0.29
N PHE A 42 -17.14 -4.99 0.45
CA PHE A 42 -15.99 -4.24 -0.07
C PHE A 42 -14.71 -4.39 0.76
N ALA A 43 -13.58 -4.48 0.06
CA ALA A 43 -12.29 -4.00 0.54
C ALA A 43 -12.22 -2.51 0.27
N ARG A 44 -12.12 -1.67 1.30
CA ARG A 44 -12.02 -0.23 1.11
C ARG A 44 -10.67 0.28 1.54
N VAL A 45 -10.00 1.01 0.66
CA VAL A 45 -8.80 1.77 1.00
C VAL A 45 -9.15 3.24 1.00
N ASP A 46 -8.94 3.89 2.14
CA ASP A 46 -9.17 5.31 2.36
C ASP A 46 -7.83 6.03 2.59
N ALA A 47 -7.62 7.17 1.94
CA ALA A 47 -6.50 8.06 2.20
C ALA A 47 -6.97 9.51 2.12
N SER A 48 -6.56 10.35 3.08
CA SER A 48 -6.81 11.79 3.02
C SER A 48 -5.52 12.51 2.70
N PHE A 49 -5.56 13.40 1.72
CA PHE A 49 -4.41 14.19 1.28
C PHE A 49 -4.58 15.63 1.73
N ASP A 50 -3.57 16.13 2.43
CA ASP A 50 -3.51 17.53 2.80
C ASP A 50 -3.00 18.34 1.59
N ASN A 51 -3.56 19.52 1.35
CA ASN A 51 -3.13 20.47 0.30
C ASN A 51 -3.37 20.04 -1.16
N ILE A 52 -4.23 19.05 -1.40
CA ILE A 52 -4.78 18.78 -2.73
C ILE A 52 -6.23 19.23 -2.73
N THR A 53 -6.62 20.04 -3.71
CA THR A 53 -8.00 20.51 -3.87
C THR A 53 -8.55 20.06 -5.21
N ILE A 54 -9.85 19.82 -5.26
CA ILE A 54 -10.60 19.48 -6.48
C ILE A 54 -11.75 20.47 -6.63
N ASP A 55 -12.09 20.77 -7.87
CA ASP A 55 -13.24 21.65 -8.17
C ASP A 55 -14.57 20.90 -8.03
N ASN A 56 -14.56 19.58 -8.26
CA ASN A 56 -15.74 18.73 -8.20
C ASN A 56 -15.40 17.38 -7.59
N ASP A 57 -16.34 16.85 -6.80
CA ASP A 57 -16.30 15.47 -6.35
C ASP A 57 -16.42 14.50 -7.54
N LEU A 58 -15.71 13.38 -7.44
CA LEU A 58 -15.74 12.29 -8.40
C LEU A 58 -16.24 11.02 -7.71
N LEU A 59 -17.18 10.34 -8.35
CA LEU A 59 -17.52 8.94 -8.07
C LEU A 59 -17.66 8.24 -9.40
N MET A 60 -16.86 7.18 -9.61
CA MET A 60 -16.90 6.40 -10.85
C MET A 60 -16.66 4.92 -10.58
N PRO A 61 -17.26 4.01 -11.37
CA PRO A 61 -16.88 2.61 -11.35
C PRO A 61 -15.44 2.44 -11.83
N LEU A 62 -14.76 1.39 -11.36
CA LEU A 62 -13.45 1.04 -11.89
C LEU A 62 -13.64 0.36 -13.27
N PRO A 63 -12.81 0.68 -14.26
CA PRO A 63 -12.82 -0.02 -15.55
C PRO A 63 -12.76 -1.54 -15.36
N ASP A 64 -13.60 -2.27 -16.10
CA ASP A 64 -13.74 -3.73 -16.05
C ASP A 64 -14.33 -4.31 -14.75
N PHE A 65 -14.86 -3.44 -13.87
CA PHE A 65 -15.60 -3.84 -12.66
C PHE A 65 -16.98 -3.17 -12.66
N GLU A 66 -18.01 -3.91 -12.26
CA GLU A 66 -19.39 -3.42 -12.21
C GLU A 66 -19.66 -2.66 -10.90
N GLU A 67 -19.19 -3.18 -9.77
CA GLU A 67 -19.50 -2.70 -8.43
C GLU A 67 -18.30 -2.01 -7.74
N SER A 68 -17.07 -2.35 -8.12
CA SER A 68 -15.89 -1.67 -7.61
C SER A 68 -15.84 -0.23 -8.08
N TYR A 69 -15.43 0.69 -7.21
CA TYR A 69 -15.50 2.12 -7.47
C TYR A 69 -14.29 2.90 -6.93
N LEU A 70 -14.14 4.10 -7.48
CA LEU A 70 -13.29 5.17 -6.99
C LEU A 70 -14.17 6.35 -6.58
N SER A 71 -13.90 6.91 -5.41
CA SER A 71 -14.47 8.15 -4.92
C SER A 71 -13.36 9.12 -4.55
N ILE A 72 -13.44 10.35 -5.03
CA ILE A 72 -12.57 11.46 -4.63
C ILE A 72 -13.46 12.62 -4.25
N LYS A 73 -13.33 13.12 -3.03
CA LYS A 73 -14.18 14.19 -2.52
C LYS A 73 -13.37 15.25 -1.80
N SER A 74 -13.84 16.48 -1.81
CA SER A 74 -13.29 17.50 -0.91
C SER A 74 -13.53 17.09 0.54
N ASN A 75 -12.51 17.20 1.39
CA ASN A 75 -12.63 16.90 2.82
C ASN A 75 -13.08 18.11 3.66
N GLY A 76 -13.38 19.25 3.00
CA GLY A 76 -13.81 20.49 3.64
C GLY A 76 -12.71 21.26 4.39
N ASN A 77 -11.50 20.72 4.47
CA ASN A 77 -10.37 21.27 5.24
C ASN A 77 -9.17 21.62 4.34
N GLY A 78 -9.41 21.97 3.08
CA GLY A 78 -8.35 22.28 2.11
C GLY A 78 -7.59 21.05 1.59
N GLY A 79 -8.22 19.88 1.66
CA GLY A 79 -7.69 18.61 1.16
C GLY A 79 -8.75 17.78 0.45
N ILE A 80 -8.38 16.56 0.08
CA ILE A 80 -9.30 15.56 -0.47
C ILE A 80 -9.31 14.28 0.36
N ASP A 81 -10.45 13.61 0.33
CA ASP A 81 -10.58 12.21 0.70
C ASP A 81 -10.63 11.36 -0.59
N PHE A 82 -9.68 10.45 -0.69
CA PHE A 82 -9.55 9.47 -1.76
C PHE A 82 -9.95 8.10 -1.23
N ARG A 83 -10.81 7.41 -1.97
CA ARG A 83 -11.37 6.14 -1.58
C ARG A 83 -11.48 5.21 -2.77
N VAL A 84 -10.94 4.00 -2.63
CA VAL A 84 -11.17 2.90 -3.57
C VAL A 84 -11.93 1.82 -2.82
N GLY A 85 -13.11 1.47 -3.32
CA GLY A 85 -13.91 0.37 -2.85
C GLY A 85 -13.87 -0.77 -3.85
N LEU A 86 -13.46 -1.95 -3.41
CA LEU A 86 -13.34 -3.13 -4.24
C LEU A 86 -14.32 -4.20 -3.82
N ASN A 87 -15.19 -4.62 -4.73
CA ASN A 87 -16.14 -5.66 -4.41
C ASN A 87 -15.42 -7.01 -4.26
N TRP A 88 -15.69 -7.71 -3.16
CA TRP A 88 -15.07 -9.01 -2.90
C TRP A 88 -15.43 -10.06 -3.94
N GLN A 89 -16.65 -10.03 -4.47
CA GLN A 89 -17.12 -11.02 -5.44
C GLN A 89 -16.38 -10.87 -6.77
N GLU A 90 -16.11 -9.64 -7.18
CA GLU A 90 -15.39 -9.35 -8.41
C GLU A 90 -13.90 -9.71 -8.31
N ILE A 91 -13.24 -9.39 -7.18
CA ILE A 91 -11.80 -9.68 -7.02
C ILE A 91 -11.54 -11.17 -6.71
N LEU A 92 -12.45 -11.82 -6.01
CA LEU A 92 -12.32 -13.23 -5.65
C LEU A 92 -12.98 -14.18 -6.65
N GLY A 93 -13.72 -13.63 -7.61
CA GLY A 93 -14.38 -14.37 -8.69
C GLY A 93 -13.38 -15.02 -9.64
N ASP A 94 -13.87 -15.95 -10.44
CA ASP A 94 -13.06 -16.65 -11.44
C ASP A 94 -12.94 -15.87 -12.77
N ASP A 95 -13.66 -14.74 -12.90
CA ASP A 95 -13.77 -13.94 -14.13
C ASP A 95 -12.70 -12.85 -14.28
N VAL A 96 -11.79 -12.69 -13.31
CA VAL A 96 -10.62 -11.81 -13.49
C VAL A 96 -9.62 -12.51 -14.40
N GLU A 97 -9.82 -12.35 -15.71
CA GLU A 97 -8.92 -12.87 -16.73
C GLU A 97 -7.48 -12.35 -16.51
N VAL A 98 -6.51 -13.23 -16.74
CA VAL A 98 -5.09 -12.87 -16.68
C VAL A 98 -4.80 -11.88 -17.81
N ARG A 99 -4.55 -10.62 -17.44
CA ARG A 99 -4.17 -9.53 -18.36
C ARG A 99 -2.65 -9.33 -18.39
N ASP A 100 -2.19 -8.52 -19.35
CA ASP A 100 -0.78 -8.17 -19.51
C ASP A 100 -0.19 -7.65 -18.19
N PRO A 101 1.02 -8.13 -17.79
CA PRO A 101 1.63 -7.71 -16.55
C PRO A 101 1.89 -6.20 -16.47
N GLN A 102 1.58 -5.60 -15.32
CA GLN A 102 1.70 -4.17 -15.09
C GLN A 102 2.82 -3.86 -14.08
N THR A 103 3.55 -2.78 -14.32
CA THR A 103 4.64 -2.25 -13.50
C THR A 103 4.24 -0.94 -12.83
N LEU A 104 5.11 -0.36 -12.00
CA LEU A 104 4.94 1.04 -11.56
C LEU A 104 4.93 2.00 -12.77
N PRO A 105 4.33 3.20 -12.62
CA PRO A 105 4.53 4.29 -13.56
C PRO A 105 6.02 4.54 -13.81
N GLY A 106 6.36 4.82 -15.07
CA GLY A 106 7.75 4.90 -15.53
C GLY A 106 8.42 3.54 -15.80
N GLY A 107 7.67 2.42 -15.74
CA GLY A 107 8.16 1.09 -16.13
C GLY A 107 8.97 0.37 -15.04
N ARG A 108 9.01 0.89 -13.81
CA ARG A 108 9.81 0.32 -12.72
C ARG A 108 9.15 -0.89 -12.10
N ALA A 109 9.95 -1.86 -11.67
CA ALA A 109 9.46 -3.07 -11.03
C ALA A 109 8.66 -2.77 -9.75
N LEU A 110 7.53 -3.46 -9.57
CA LEU A 110 6.74 -3.44 -8.34
C LEU A 110 7.56 -4.03 -7.18
N PRO A 111 7.80 -3.28 -6.08
CA PRO A 111 8.53 -3.79 -4.94
C PRO A 111 7.77 -4.91 -4.25
N GLY A 112 8.50 -5.94 -3.81
CA GLY A 112 7.92 -7.12 -3.17
C GLY A 112 7.25 -8.12 -4.13
N VAL A 113 7.28 -7.86 -5.45
CA VAL A 113 6.78 -8.77 -6.47
C VAL A 113 7.97 -9.44 -7.18
N PRO A 114 8.13 -10.77 -7.12
CA PRO A 114 9.32 -11.45 -7.67
C PRO A 114 9.57 -11.20 -9.17
N THR A 115 8.51 -11.12 -9.96
CA THR A 115 8.57 -10.82 -11.40
C THR A 115 8.71 -9.33 -11.71
N GLY A 116 8.61 -8.46 -10.70
CA GLY A 116 8.56 -7.01 -10.85
C GLY A 116 7.29 -6.47 -11.50
N ALA A 117 6.36 -7.33 -11.90
CA ALA A 117 5.10 -6.97 -12.52
C ALA A 117 3.99 -7.92 -12.09
N LEU A 118 2.76 -7.43 -11.99
CA LEU A 118 1.62 -8.23 -11.59
C LEU A 118 0.64 -8.40 -12.75
N PRO A 119 0.15 -9.63 -13.01
CA PRO A 119 -0.89 -9.86 -14.01
C PRO A 119 -2.24 -9.37 -13.47
N GLY A 120 -2.85 -8.38 -14.12
CA GLY A 120 -4.09 -7.79 -13.65
C GLY A 120 -4.51 -6.57 -14.45
N VAL A 121 -5.64 -5.98 -14.06
CA VAL A 121 -6.10 -4.72 -14.65
C VAL A 121 -5.37 -3.58 -13.97
N SER A 122 -4.82 -2.68 -14.78
CA SER A 122 -4.43 -1.35 -14.31
C SER A 122 -5.00 -0.28 -15.19
N PHE A 123 -5.54 0.76 -14.58
CA PHE A 123 -5.99 1.95 -15.27
C PHE A 123 -5.39 3.16 -14.58
N THR A 124 -5.01 4.11 -15.43
CA THR A 124 -4.36 5.35 -15.03
C THR A 124 -5.34 6.49 -15.17
N LEU A 125 -5.56 7.22 -14.08
CA LEU A 125 -6.42 8.39 -14.09
C LEU A 125 -5.59 9.61 -14.47
N THR A 126 -5.60 9.94 -15.76
CA THR A 126 -4.81 11.06 -16.31
C THR A 126 -5.18 12.41 -15.68
N ASN A 127 -6.46 12.61 -15.34
CA ASN A 127 -6.94 13.81 -14.63
C ASN A 127 -6.55 13.85 -13.14
N PHE A 128 -5.96 12.76 -12.61
CA PHE A 128 -5.52 12.63 -11.22
C PHE A 128 -4.08 12.12 -11.15
N HIS A 129 -3.18 12.80 -11.87
CA HIS A 129 -1.73 12.66 -11.76
C HIS A 129 -1.14 11.27 -12.02
N ASN A 130 -1.86 10.36 -12.69
CA ASN A 130 -1.47 8.97 -12.92
C ASN A 130 -1.62 8.01 -11.74
N VAL A 131 -2.66 8.20 -10.90
CA VAL A 131 -3.11 7.14 -9.99
C VAL A 131 -3.30 5.84 -10.76
N THR A 132 -2.69 4.76 -10.27
CA THR A 132 -2.75 3.44 -10.90
C THR A 132 -3.26 2.43 -9.90
N ILE A 133 -4.34 1.75 -10.24
CA ILE A 133 -4.91 0.67 -9.43
C ILE A 133 -4.49 -0.66 -10.04
N TYR A 134 -4.13 -1.64 -9.23
CA TYR A 134 -3.73 -2.98 -9.64
C TYR A 134 -4.70 -3.98 -9.02
N ALA A 135 -5.44 -4.73 -9.83
CA ALA A 135 -6.37 -5.73 -9.33
C ALA A 135 -6.13 -7.08 -10.00
N GLY A 136 -6.06 -8.14 -9.20
CA GLY A 136 -5.90 -9.51 -9.68
C GLY A 136 -6.33 -10.55 -8.65
N LYS A 137 -6.39 -11.82 -9.06
CA LYS A 137 -6.95 -12.93 -8.26
C LYS A 137 -6.35 -13.05 -6.85
N ASN A 138 -5.09 -12.67 -6.65
CA ASN A 138 -4.35 -12.88 -5.39
C ASN A 138 -3.72 -11.61 -4.83
N PHE A 139 -4.01 -10.44 -5.40
CA PHE A 139 -3.42 -9.20 -4.95
C PHE A 139 -4.32 -8.02 -5.27
N PHE A 140 -4.13 -6.95 -4.52
CA PHE A 140 -4.66 -5.65 -4.84
C PHE A 140 -3.60 -4.60 -4.57
N GLY A 141 -3.47 -3.60 -5.43
CA GLY A 141 -2.56 -2.49 -5.20
C GLY A 141 -3.13 -1.16 -5.63
N ILE A 142 -2.65 -0.10 -5.00
CA ILE A 142 -2.87 1.28 -5.43
C ILE A 142 -1.53 1.97 -5.39
N PHE A 143 -1.13 2.52 -6.53
CA PHE A 143 -0.10 3.53 -6.60
C PHE A 143 -0.76 4.90 -6.68
N TYR A 144 -0.45 5.75 -5.70
CA TYR A 144 -0.84 7.15 -5.71
C TYR A 144 0.39 8.03 -5.91
N PRO A 145 0.46 8.80 -7.01
CA PRO A 145 1.53 9.75 -7.29
C PRO A 145 1.59 10.87 -6.26
N LEU A 146 2.76 11.11 -5.69
CA LEU A 146 3.06 12.22 -4.79
C LEU A 146 4.47 12.70 -5.04
N ASN A 147 4.68 14.01 -4.99
CA ASN A 147 6.04 14.54 -5.03
C ASN A 147 6.75 14.28 -3.69
N LEU A 148 7.43 13.13 -3.62
CA LEU A 148 8.33 12.81 -2.53
C LEU A 148 9.71 13.38 -2.85
N GLU A 149 10.34 14.04 -1.88
CA GLU A 149 11.74 14.51 -1.95
C GLU A 149 12.75 13.36 -1.79
N ILE A 150 12.52 12.28 -2.55
CA ILE A 150 13.31 11.05 -2.52
C ILE A 150 13.57 10.68 -3.97
N ASP A 151 14.84 10.52 -4.35
CA ASP A 151 15.23 10.20 -5.73
C ASP A 151 15.71 8.74 -5.84
N GLY A 152 15.26 8.04 -6.88
CA GLY A 152 15.72 6.70 -7.29
C GLY A 152 15.47 5.54 -6.32
N SER A 153 15.06 5.83 -5.08
CA SER A 153 14.98 4.87 -3.98
C SER A 153 13.54 4.41 -3.76
N ILE A 154 13.38 3.14 -3.35
CA ILE A 154 12.11 2.60 -2.88
C ILE A 154 12.30 2.14 -1.44
N ILE A 155 11.46 2.65 -0.53
CA ILE A 155 11.45 2.27 0.88
C ILE A 155 10.17 1.47 1.13
N SER A 156 10.30 0.18 1.40
CA SER A 156 9.16 -0.71 1.62
C SER A 156 9.10 -1.19 3.06
N SER A 157 7.90 -1.20 3.64
CA SER A 157 7.60 -1.84 4.91
C SER A 157 6.37 -2.72 4.81
N ARG A 158 6.22 -3.66 5.74
CA ARG A 158 4.99 -4.45 5.85
C ARG A 158 3.82 -3.51 6.17
N TYR A 159 2.69 -3.78 5.54
CA TYR A 159 1.42 -3.15 5.86
C TYR A 159 0.62 -4.04 6.80
N TYR A 160 0.20 -3.49 7.92
CA TYR A 160 -0.48 -4.15 9.02
C TYR A 160 -1.93 -3.69 9.14
N LEU A 161 -2.83 -4.66 9.30
CA LEU A 161 -4.19 -4.47 9.77
C LEU A 161 -4.29 -5.00 11.21
N GLY A 162 -4.27 -4.09 12.18
CA GLY A 162 -4.05 -4.45 13.59
C GLY A 162 -2.66 -5.07 13.76
N LYS A 163 -2.59 -6.30 14.30
CA LYS A 163 -1.32 -7.03 14.49
C LYS A 163 -0.93 -7.92 13.30
N LYS A 164 -1.78 -8.04 12.28
CA LYS A 164 -1.56 -8.94 11.14
C LYS A 164 -0.98 -8.19 9.96
N ALA A 165 0.17 -8.62 9.45
CA ALA A 165 0.67 -8.15 8.16
C ALA A 165 -0.23 -8.70 7.04
N VAL A 166 -0.74 -7.81 6.19
CA VAL A 166 -1.65 -8.13 5.07
C VAL A 166 -1.14 -7.61 3.73
N GLY A 167 0.02 -6.95 3.72
CA GLY A 167 0.62 -6.42 2.50
C GLY A 167 1.93 -5.70 2.73
N THR A 168 2.23 -4.79 1.81
CA THR A 168 3.40 -3.91 1.81
C THR A 168 2.95 -2.49 1.49
N LEU A 169 3.50 -1.51 2.22
CA LEU A 169 3.40 -0.10 1.87
C LEU A 169 4.81 0.38 1.50
N SER A 170 4.93 0.95 0.30
CA SER A 170 6.20 1.41 -0.26
C SER A 170 6.14 2.89 -0.58
N LEU A 171 7.15 3.64 -0.15
CA LEU A 171 7.44 4.97 -0.66
C LEU A 171 8.35 4.83 -1.87
N VAL A 172 7.93 5.38 -2.99
CA VAL A 172 8.59 5.25 -4.28
C VAL A 172 9.11 6.65 -4.64
N GLY A 173 10.43 6.79 -4.68
CA GLY A 173 11.09 8.02 -5.10
C GLY A 173 10.93 8.30 -6.59
N ARG A 174 11.39 9.47 -7.04
CA ARG A 174 11.37 9.86 -8.44
C ARG A 174 12.21 8.89 -9.28
N ASP A 175 11.78 8.64 -10.50
CA ASP A 175 12.55 7.85 -11.46
C ASP A 175 13.69 8.67 -12.10
N SER A 176 14.39 8.09 -13.08
CA SER A 176 15.50 8.74 -13.76
C SER A 176 15.11 9.99 -14.57
N SER A 177 13.82 10.17 -14.85
CA SER A 177 13.31 11.39 -15.48
C SER A 177 12.94 12.48 -14.47
N GLY A 178 13.05 12.20 -13.17
CA GLY A 178 12.62 13.10 -12.11
C GLY A 178 11.11 13.03 -11.83
N GLU A 179 10.40 12.02 -12.34
CA GLU A 179 8.94 11.91 -12.28
C GLU A 179 8.50 10.65 -11.50
N ASN A 180 7.18 10.41 -11.43
CA ASN A 180 6.59 9.15 -10.96
C ASN A 180 6.95 8.76 -9.51
N SER A 181 7.19 9.73 -8.63
CA SER A 181 7.24 9.49 -7.18
C SER A 181 5.83 9.31 -6.61
N GLY A 182 5.72 8.63 -5.47
CA GLY A 182 4.44 8.35 -4.83
C GLY A 182 4.52 7.28 -3.77
N PHE A 183 3.38 6.75 -3.37
CA PHE A 183 3.34 5.53 -2.56
C PHE A 183 2.60 4.41 -3.28
N LEU A 184 3.03 3.18 -3.01
CA LEU A 184 2.35 1.95 -3.42
C LEU A 184 1.87 1.22 -2.17
N LEU A 185 0.57 1.05 -2.03
CA LEU A 185 0.01 0.02 -1.17
C LEU A 185 -0.19 -1.23 -2.02
N LEU A 186 0.34 -2.36 -1.58
CA LEU A 186 0.12 -3.67 -2.22
C LEU A 186 -0.34 -4.67 -1.15
N LEU A 187 -1.56 -5.16 -1.28
CA LEU A 187 -2.18 -6.16 -0.41
C LEU A 187 -2.04 -7.54 -1.05
N ALA A 188 -1.61 -8.51 -0.24
CA ALA A 188 -1.60 -9.91 -0.63
C ALA A 188 -2.94 -10.55 -0.23
N ILE A 189 -3.71 -11.00 -1.22
CA ILE A 189 -4.98 -11.69 -1.03
C ILE A 189 -4.73 -13.19 -1.17
N ASP A 190 -3.85 -13.73 -0.31
CA ASP A 190 -3.55 -15.16 -0.28
C ASP A 190 -4.73 -15.99 0.25
N ASP A 191 -4.72 -17.30 0.07
CA ASP A 191 -5.81 -18.17 0.52
C ASP A 191 -6.10 -18.04 2.02
N THR A 192 -5.08 -17.74 2.82
CA THR A 192 -5.23 -17.50 4.26
C THR A 192 -6.04 -16.23 4.51
N THR A 193 -5.72 -15.15 3.80
CA THR A 193 -6.43 -13.88 3.86
C THR A 193 -7.83 -14.04 3.27
N LYS A 194 -8.00 -14.70 2.13
CA LYS A 194 -9.31 -15.07 1.57
C LYS A 194 -10.17 -15.85 2.56
N LYS A 195 -9.63 -16.88 3.21
CA LYS A 195 -10.34 -17.67 4.23
C LYS A 195 -10.73 -16.83 5.44
N TYR A 196 -9.83 -15.95 5.89
CA TYR A 196 -10.13 -15.01 6.97
C TYR A 196 -11.25 -14.04 6.59
N LEU A 197 -11.16 -13.45 5.38
CA LEU A 197 -12.14 -12.51 4.84
C LEU A 197 -13.50 -13.18 4.66
N LYS A 198 -13.54 -14.36 4.02
CA LYS A 198 -14.76 -15.16 3.86
C LYS A 198 -15.42 -15.43 5.20
N ARG A 199 -14.69 -15.99 6.18
CA ARG A 199 -15.24 -16.30 7.51
C ARG A 199 -15.83 -15.10 8.24
N LYS A 200 -15.22 -13.92 8.09
CA LYS A 200 -15.56 -12.73 8.88
C LYS A 200 -16.60 -11.84 8.20
N TYR A 201 -16.62 -11.80 6.87
CA TYR A 201 -17.39 -10.80 6.10
C TYR A 201 -18.31 -11.39 5.03
N LEU A 202 -18.04 -12.60 4.51
CA LEU A 202 -18.84 -13.25 3.47
C LEU A 202 -19.45 -14.54 4.04
N ARG A 203 -20.65 -14.43 4.62
CA ARG A 203 -21.44 -15.60 5.07
C ARG A 203 -22.17 -16.25 3.91
#